data_AF-A0A8J8IT38-F1
#
_entry.id   AF-A0A8J8IT38-F1
#
_cell.length_a   1.000
_cell.length_b   1.000
_cell.length_c   1.000
_cell.angle_alpha   90.00
_cell.angle_beta   90.00
_cell.angle_gamma   90.00
#
_symmetry.space_group_name_H-M   'P 1'
#
loop_
_entity.id
_entity.type
_entity.pdbx_description
1 polymer ?
#
loop_
_entity_poly.entity_id
_entity_poly.type
_entity_poly.pdbx_seq_one_letter_code
_entity_poly.pdbx_strand_id
1 'polypeptide(L)'
;MAKFALWWVRWNGSDYESRMTVGDRKATVDDFRERGFDRVVVLDGEGRNSHCSGFMYSNGYNDGRELAKWVLSLGIDMPFYITIPFSRPDGRQRDQAQASFSSVPDSYYRGWINGVLSVDIDNMKGFYWSYESPLQTGPHGENVSREFIQSLHDYVHGHGQELIWIPTIGNRAMKWITNPDYVTIPTLAEYFDHVFVQPHYYQTTKLDDGSDYTLQELALRVKWMSYNGLSIEMEADNTIVGENSNCAYCKNTQGTWREGHFIEKVGCDKIPNQETEQKCINRACDYISAIVEVYIEEFHSSPISVQEAVSTLFPDRAYYFGTDLKVVDKVRAKCSEW
;
A
#
# COMPACT_ATOMS: atom_id res chain seq x y z
N MET A 1 14.27 7.28 -8.23
CA MET A 1 13.72 6.13 -8.95
C MET A 1 13.99 4.90 -8.13
N ALA A 2 12.98 4.43 -7.43
CA ALA A 2 13.03 3.27 -6.56
C ALA A 2 11.73 2.45 -6.69
N LYS A 3 11.88 1.13 -6.80
CA LYS A 3 10.79 0.17 -6.77
C LYS A 3 10.64 -0.39 -5.36
N PHE A 4 9.47 -0.17 -4.77
CA PHE A 4 9.16 -0.58 -3.40
C PHE A 4 8.35 -1.88 -3.41
N ALA A 5 8.85 -2.90 -2.74
CA ALA A 5 8.14 -4.15 -2.52
C ALA A 5 7.44 -4.18 -1.15
N LEU A 6 6.25 -4.78 -1.10
CA LEU A 6 5.52 -5.03 0.14
C LEU A 6 5.93 -6.38 0.74
N TRP A 7 6.45 -6.37 1.97
CA TRP A 7 6.78 -7.57 2.74
C TRP A 7 5.77 -7.79 3.85
N TRP A 8 4.88 -8.75 3.64
CA TRP A 8 3.79 -9.08 4.55
C TRP A 8 4.26 -9.89 5.76
N VAL A 9 3.91 -9.40 6.95
CA VAL A 9 4.19 -10.06 8.22
C VAL A 9 2.90 -10.25 9.03
N ARG A 10 2.95 -11.13 10.02
CA ARG A 10 1.89 -11.24 11.03
C ARG A 10 2.44 -11.67 12.37
N TRP A 11 1.77 -11.24 13.42
CA TRP A 11 1.85 -11.77 14.77
C TRP A 11 1.03 -13.06 14.87
N ASN A 12 1.66 -14.16 15.27
CA ASN A 12 0.98 -15.47 15.38
C ASN A 12 0.48 -15.78 16.81
N GLY A 13 0.60 -14.81 17.73
CA GLY A 13 0.23 -14.97 19.15
C GLY A 13 1.44 -15.09 20.08
N SER A 14 2.62 -15.45 19.55
CA SER A 14 3.85 -15.56 20.33
C SER A 14 5.07 -14.89 19.70
N ASP A 15 5.11 -14.82 18.37
CA ASP A 15 6.20 -14.18 17.63
C ASP A 15 5.66 -13.61 16.30
N TYR A 16 6.47 -12.78 15.65
CA TYR A 16 6.24 -12.38 14.28
C TYR A 16 6.67 -13.48 13.31
N GLU A 17 5.99 -13.57 12.17
CA GLU A 17 6.38 -14.43 11.07
C GLU A 17 6.19 -13.75 9.72
N SER A 18 7.12 -14.05 8.80
CA SER A 18 7.01 -13.63 7.42
C SER A 18 5.95 -14.47 6.73
N ARG A 19 5.02 -13.80 6.05
CA ARG A 19 4.03 -14.44 5.18
C ARG A 19 4.59 -14.70 3.79
N MET A 20 5.73 -14.08 3.44
CA MET A 20 6.29 -14.11 2.09
C MET A 20 6.90 -15.47 1.74
N THR A 21 6.59 -15.95 0.54
CA THR A 21 7.07 -17.21 -0.04
C THR A 21 7.57 -17.04 -1.47
N VAL A 22 8.32 -18.05 -1.95
CA VAL A 22 8.64 -18.26 -3.36
C VAL A 22 8.28 -19.70 -3.68
N GLY A 23 7.05 -19.93 -4.13
CA GLY A 23 6.45 -21.28 -4.09
C GLY A 23 6.45 -21.84 -2.67
N ASP A 24 7.11 -22.99 -2.46
CA ASP A 24 7.00 -23.75 -1.21
C ASP A 24 7.99 -23.33 -0.11
N ARG A 25 8.89 -22.38 -0.39
CA ARG A 25 9.86 -21.87 0.60
C ARG A 25 9.54 -20.45 1.05
N LYS A 26 10.04 -20.08 2.24
CA LYS A 26 10.01 -18.69 2.70
C LYS A 26 10.87 -17.80 1.78
N ALA A 27 10.38 -16.60 1.52
CA ALA A 27 11.14 -15.58 0.82
C ALA A 27 12.19 -14.95 1.74
N THR A 28 13.28 -14.54 1.13
CA THR A 28 14.41 -13.82 1.72
C THR A 28 14.54 -12.45 1.06
N VAL A 29 15.39 -11.57 1.59
CA VAL A 29 15.66 -10.26 0.99
C VAL A 29 16.23 -10.38 -0.43
N ASP A 30 17.04 -11.41 -0.71
CA ASP A 30 17.62 -11.66 -2.03
C ASP A 30 16.53 -11.92 -3.08
N ASP A 31 15.42 -12.53 -2.71
CA ASP A 31 14.31 -12.78 -3.63
C ASP A 31 13.68 -11.48 -4.16
N PHE A 32 13.65 -10.43 -3.34
CA PHE A 32 13.18 -9.12 -3.76
C PHE A 32 14.24 -8.42 -4.61
N ARG A 33 15.51 -8.49 -4.21
CA ARG A 33 16.64 -7.89 -4.94
C ARG A 33 16.81 -8.47 -6.34
N GLU A 34 16.74 -9.79 -6.50
CA GLU A 34 16.83 -10.48 -7.80
C GLU A 34 15.68 -10.09 -8.73
N ARG A 35 14.54 -9.69 -8.16
CA ARG A 35 13.39 -9.12 -8.89
C ARG A 35 13.53 -7.61 -9.08
N GLY A 36 14.68 -7.01 -8.80
CA GLY A 36 14.95 -5.61 -9.08
C GLY A 36 14.13 -4.62 -8.23
N PHE A 37 13.73 -5.03 -7.01
CA PHE A 37 13.22 -4.09 -6.02
C PHE A 37 14.39 -3.39 -5.31
N ASP A 38 14.26 -2.08 -5.12
CA ASP A 38 15.29 -1.25 -4.50
C ASP A 38 15.05 -1.08 -2.99
N ARG A 39 13.77 -1.16 -2.58
CA ARG A 39 13.34 -0.98 -1.18
C ARG A 39 12.24 -1.97 -0.80
N VAL A 40 12.12 -2.22 0.50
CA VAL A 40 11.03 -3.03 1.07
C VAL A 40 10.24 -2.22 2.10
N VAL A 41 8.93 -2.42 2.14
CA VAL A 41 8.06 -1.94 3.23
C VAL A 41 7.61 -3.15 4.03
N VAL A 42 7.95 -3.21 5.32
CA VAL A 42 7.50 -4.27 6.23
C VAL A 42 6.15 -3.88 6.84
N LEU A 43 5.10 -4.62 6.52
CA LEU A 43 3.73 -4.28 6.89
C LEU A 43 2.82 -5.48 7.19
N ASP A 44 1.66 -5.18 7.76
CA ASP A 44 0.84 -6.13 8.51
C ASP A 44 -0.68 -5.94 8.31
N GLY A 45 -1.10 -5.24 7.24
CA GLY A 45 -2.52 -4.99 6.94
C GLY A 45 -3.15 -4.00 7.91
N GLU A 46 -2.75 -2.74 7.80
CA GLU A 46 -3.17 -1.61 8.62
C GLU A 46 -3.01 -1.77 10.13
N GLY A 47 -2.08 -2.61 10.61
CA GLY A 47 -1.94 -2.88 12.04
C GLY A 47 -2.65 -4.12 12.55
N ARG A 48 -3.60 -4.70 11.81
CA ARG A 48 -4.44 -5.80 12.34
C ARG A 48 -3.65 -7.07 12.64
N ASN A 49 -2.52 -7.25 11.96
CA ASN A 49 -1.64 -8.38 12.18
C ASN A 49 -0.38 -8.02 12.99
N SER A 50 -0.28 -6.84 13.61
CA SER A 50 0.77 -6.55 14.60
C SER A 50 0.34 -6.88 16.01
N HIS A 51 1.32 -7.25 16.84
CA HIS A 51 1.13 -7.36 18.27
C HIS A 51 0.56 -6.04 18.85
N CYS A 52 -0.33 -6.16 19.82
CA CYS A 52 -1.00 -5.04 20.48
C CYS A 52 -1.17 -5.39 21.96
N SER A 53 -0.14 -5.13 22.77
CA SER A 53 -0.16 -5.49 24.19
C SER A 53 -0.99 -4.53 25.06
N GLY A 54 -1.39 -3.38 24.51
CA GLY A 54 -2.20 -2.37 25.18
C GLY A 54 -2.25 -1.08 24.37
N PHE A 55 -2.54 0.04 25.03
CA PHE A 55 -2.82 1.34 24.37
C PHE A 55 -1.98 2.51 24.90
N MET A 56 -1.06 2.24 25.82
CA MET A 56 -0.20 3.28 26.39
C MET A 56 1.13 3.35 25.65
N TYR A 57 1.86 4.45 25.83
CA TYR A 57 3.24 4.59 25.38
C TYR A 57 4.12 3.36 25.66
N SER A 58 4.09 2.80 26.88
CA SER A 58 4.92 1.66 27.24
C SER A 58 4.57 0.39 26.47
N ASN A 59 3.29 0.19 26.12
CA ASN A 59 2.86 -0.89 25.24
C ASN A 59 3.40 -0.67 23.83
N GLY A 60 3.19 0.52 23.26
CA GLY A 60 3.70 0.87 21.95
C GLY A 60 5.21 0.67 21.86
N TYR A 61 5.95 1.14 22.87
CA TYR A 61 7.41 0.99 22.93
C TYR A 61 7.85 -0.46 22.91
N ASN A 62 7.21 -1.33 23.69
CA ASN A 62 7.58 -2.74 23.72
C ASN A 62 7.18 -3.44 22.41
N ASP A 63 5.98 -3.20 21.91
CA ASP A 63 5.47 -3.84 20.68
C ASP A 63 6.30 -3.42 19.45
N GLY A 64 6.60 -2.11 19.31
CA GLY A 64 7.43 -1.61 18.21
C GLY A 64 8.87 -2.12 18.29
N ARG A 65 9.45 -2.20 19.50
CA ARG A 65 10.78 -2.77 19.72
C ARG A 65 10.83 -4.27 19.39
N GLU A 66 9.77 -5.00 19.68
CA GLU A 66 9.65 -6.42 19.36
C GLU A 66 9.64 -6.65 17.85
N LEU A 67 8.81 -5.91 17.10
CA LEU A 67 8.83 -5.94 15.64
C LEU A 67 10.21 -5.59 15.09
N ALA A 68 10.84 -4.51 15.57
CA ALA A 68 12.14 -4.07 15.09
C ALA A 68 13.24 -5.12 15.31
N LYS A 69 13.27 -5.79 16.47
CA LYS A 69 14.19 -6.91 16.73
C LYS A 69 13.94 -8.09 15.80
N TRP A 70 12.68 -8.42 15.55
CA TRP A 70 12.33 -9.48 14.61
C TRP A 70 12.78 -9.12 13.20
N VAL A 71 12.56 -7.89 12.74
CA VAL A 71 13.03 -7.41 11.44
C VAL A 71 14.55 -7.47 11.33
N LEU A 72 15.28 -7.04 12.37
CA LEU A 72 16.74 -7.16 12.42
C LEU A 72 17.21 -8.61 12.27
N SER A 73 16.47 -9.57 12.83
CA SER A 73 16.79 -11.00 12.73
C SER A 73 16.64 -11.58 11.32
N LEU A 74 15.89 -10.91 10.43
CA LEU A 74 15.76 -11.31 9.03
C LEU A 74 17.01 -11.02 8.21
N GLY A 75 17.94 -10.19 8.73
CA GLY A 75 19.15 -9.81 8.01
C GLY A 75 18.85 -9.07 6.70
N ILE A 76 17.78 -8.26 6.66
CA ILE A 76 17.50 -7.39 5.52
C ILE A 76 18.70 -6.47 5.37
N ASP A 77 19.34 -6.47 4.21
CA ASP A 77 20.55 -5.70 3.88
C ASP A 77 20.30 -4.68 2.75
N MET A 78 19.02 -4.41 2.46
CA MET A 78 18.58 -3.34 1.54
C MET A 78 17.77 -2.28 2.29
N PRO A 79 17.62 -1.06 1.74
CA PRO A 79 16.81 -0.02 2.37
C PRO A 79 15.36 -0.48 2.63
N PHE A 80 14.83 -0.21 3.83
CA PHE A 80 13.46 -0.62 4.14
C PHE A 80 12.74 0.32 5.11
N TYR A 81 11.41 0.15 5.19
CA TYR A 81 10.52 0.90 6.09
C TYR A 81 9.79 -0.04 7.03
N ILE A 82 9.51 0.42 8.24
CA ILE A 82 8.71 -0.32 9.24
C ILE A 82 7.35 0.34 9.39
N THR A 83 6.28 -0.45 9.38
CA THR A 83 4.92 0.02 9.63
C THR A 83 4.76 0.70 11.00
N ILE A 84 4.00 1.80 11.03
CA ILE A 84 3.33 2.32 12.21
C ILE A 84 1.88 1.82 12.12
N PRO A 85 1.50 0.84 12.95
CA PRO A 85 0.21 0.19 12.83
C PRO A 85 -0.90 1.11 13.28
N PHE A 86 -1.95 1.28 12.48
CA PHE A 86 -3.09 2.14 12.80
C PHE A 86 -4.19 1.41 13.59
N SER A 87 -4.57 0.21 13.13
CA SER A 87 -5.67 -0.58 13.66
C SER A 87 -5.20 -1.62 14.66
N ARG A 88 -6.06 -1.90 15.63
CA ARG A 88 -6.01 -3.07 16.52
C ARG A 88 -6.46 -4.32 15.76
N PRO A 89 -6.21 -5.52 16.33
CA PRO A 89 -6.76 -6.77 15.78
C PRO A 89 -8.30 -6.78 15.66
N ASP A 90 -9.00 -6.02 16.51
CA ASP A 90 -10.47 -5.86 16.45
C ASP A 90 -10.95 -4.84 15.39
N GLY A 91 -10.02 -4.26 14.62
CA GLY A 91 -10.28 -3.31 13.55
C GLY A 91 -10.53 -1.88 14.01
N ARG A 92 -10.56 -1.61 15.32
CA ARG A 92 -10.66 -0.24 15.84
C ARG A 92 -9.28 0.42 15.90
N GLN A 93 -9.25 1.74 15.97
CA GLN A 93 -8.02 2.52 16.08
C GLN A 93 -7.23 2.19 17.36
N ARG A 94 -5.89 2.13 17.27
CA ARG A 94 -5.00 1.79 18.40
C ARG A 94 -4.97 2.83 19.48
N ASP A 95 -4.89 4.09 19.08
CA ASP A 95 -4.80 5.24 19.98
C ASP A 95 -5.34 6.49 19.29
N GLN A 96 -5.68 7.51 20.05
CA GLN A 96 -6.28 8.73 19.54
C GLN A 96 -5.33 9.45 18.57
N ALA A 97 -5.84 9.81 17.40
CA ALA A 97 -5.12 10.55 16.37
C ALA A 97 -5.85 11.84 15.98
N GLN A 98 -6.75 12.30 16.86
CA GLN A 98 -7.52 13.54 16.67
C GLN A 98 -6.81 14.75 17.30
N ALA A 99 -6.08 14.56 18.40
CA ALA A 99 -5.17 15.58 18.91
C ALA A 99 -3.83 15.54 18.17
N SER A 100 -3.10 16.66 18.18
CA SER A 100 -1.72 16.69 17.66
C SER A 100 -0.86 15.63 18.34
N PHE A 101 -0.05 14.91 17.56
CA PHE A 101 0.92 13.93 18.05
C PHE A 101 1.90 14.51 19.09
N SER A 102 2.18 15.81 19.03
CA SER A 102 3.02 16.51 20.02
C SER A 102 2.35 16.72 21.38
N SER A 103 1.01 16.77 21.40
CA SER A 103 0.20 17.04 22.59
C SER A 103 -0.09 15.79 23.44
N VAL A 104 0.23 14.61 22.92
CA VAL A 104 0.05 13.31 23.60
C VAL A 104 1.38 12.56 23.73
N PRO A 105 2.28 13.00 24.62
CA PRO A 105 3.57 12.35 24.80
C PRO A 105 3.47 10.89 25.25
N ASP A 106 2.35 10.52 25.89
CA ASP A 106 2.06 9.15 26.33
C ASP A 106 1.32 8.29 25.29
N SER A 107 1.27 8.74 24.02
CA SER A 107 0.61 8.02 22.93
C SER A 107 1.28 6.67 22.63
N TYR A 108 0.45 5.67 22.31
CA TYR A 108 0.89 4.38 21.78
C TYR A 108 1.75 4.55 20.53
N TYR A 109 1.35 5.41 19.58
CA TYR A 109 2.09 5.62 18.33
C TYR A 109 3.50 6.18 18.58
N ARG A 110 3.62 7.11 19.53
CA ARG A 110 4.93 7.64 19.95
C ARG A 110 5.78 6.57 20.63
N GLY A 111 5.16 5.78 21.50
CA GLY A 111 5.78 4.58 22.07
C GLY A 111 6.34 3.69 20.97
N TRP A 112 5.51 3.32 19.99
CA TRP A 112 5.87 2.45 18.87
C TRP A 112 7.10 2.93 18.11
N ILE A 113 7.09 4.19 17.68
CA ILE A 113 8.22 4.81 16.96
C ILE A 113 9.48 4.75 17.82
N ASN A 114 9.40 5.12 19.10
CA ASN A 114 10.55 5.08 20.00
C ASN A 114 11.04 3.65 20.27
N GLY A 115 10.13 2.69 20.32
CA GLY A 115 10.45 1.27 20.44
C GLY A 115 11.27 0.78 19.26
N VAL A 116 10.83 1.10 18.05
CA VAL A 116 11.55 0.79 16.81
C VAL A 116 12.93 1.46 16.79
N LEU A 117 12.98 2.77 17.06
CA LEU A 117 14.25 3.54 17.08
C LEU A 117 15.21 3.12 18.21
N SER A 118 14.74 2.37 19.22
CA SER A 118 15.60 1.82 20.27
C SER A 118 16.44 0.62 19.81
N VAL A 119 16.17 0.10 18.61
CA VAL A 119 16.93 -0.97 17.97
C VAL A 119 17.77 -0.35 16.87
N ASP A 120 19.07 -0.58 16.91
CA ASP A 120 20.01 -0.07 15.92
C ASP A 120 19.88 -0.89 14.62
N ILE A 121 19.31 -0.28 13.57
CA ILE A 121 19.08 -0.92 12.28
C ILE A 121 19.55 0.00 11.15
N ASP A 122 20.79 -0.19 10.71
CA ASP A 122 21.52 0.71 9.81
C ASP A 122 20.81 1.03 8.49
N ASN A 123 20.05 0.06 7.95
CA ASN A 123 19.40 0.16 6.64
C ASN A 123 17.92 0.55 6.71
N MET A 124 17.39 0.83 7.90
CA MET A 124 16.06 1.42 8.04
C MET A 124 16.07 2.85 7.49
N LYS A 125 15.15 3.15 6.57
CA LYS A 125 14.94 4.50 6.01
C LYS A 125 13.88 5.29 6.73
N GLY A 126 12.92 4.60 7.34
CA GLY A 126 11.90 5.26 8.13
C GLY A 126 10.64 4.43 8.28
N PHE A 127 9.51 5.11 8.31
CA PHE A 127 8.24 4.53 8.70
C PHE A 127 7.18 4.55 7.60
N TYR A 128 6.32 3.55 7.60
CA TYR A 128 5.09 3.51 6.80
C TYR A 128 3.88 3.79 7.68
N TRP A 129 3.15 4.88 7.45
CA TRP A 129 1.89 5.14 8.13
C TRP A 129 0.79 4.23 7.56
N SER A 130 0.36 3.24 8.34
CA SER A 130 -0.42 2.13 7.79
C SER A 130 -1.91 2.41 7.59
N TYR A 131 -2.39 3.64 7.79
CA TYR A 131 -3.82 3.91 7.63
C TYR A 131 -4.13 4.27 6.17
N GLU A 132 -4.74 3.35 5.43
CA GLU A 132 -4.87 3.45 3.97
C GLU A 132 -6.02 4.36 3.51
N SER A 133 -6.78 4.95 4.42
CA SER A 133 -7.98 5.71 4.09
C SER A 133 -7.66 7.07 3.43
N PRO A 134 -8.22 7.36 2.24
CA PRO A 134 -8.07 8.67 1.59
C PRO A 134 -8.90 9.77 2.30
N LEU A 135 -9.79 9.32 3.19
CA LEU A 135 -10.65 10.11 4.07
C LEU A 135 -10.05 10.21 5.48
N GLN A 136 -8.75 10.00 5.67
CA GLN A 136 -8.20 9.96 7.02
C GLN A 136 -8.38 11.29 7.77
N THR A 137 -8.43 12.41 7.03
CA THR A 137 -8.75 13.76 7.53
C THR A 137 -9.95 14.36 6.76
N GLY A 138 -10.40 15.55 7.15
CA GLY A 138 -11.40 16.34 6.41
C GLY A 138 -12.83 16.22 6.96
N PRO A 139 -13.83 16.83 6.30
CA PRO A 139 -15.22 16.89 6.80
C PRO A 139 -15.89 15.52 6.94
N HIS A 140 -15.39 14.53 6.20
CA HIS A 140 -15.88 13.14 6.20
C HIS A 140 -14.89 12.17 6.86
N GLY A 141 -13.79 12.69 7.42
CA GLY A 141 -12.75 11.92 8.09
C GLY A 141 -12.72 12.20 9.59
N GLU A 142 -12.99 11.19 10.41
CA GLU A 142 -13.09 11.35 11.87
C GLU A 142 -11.99 10.64 12.65
N ASN A 143 -11.04 10.00 11.95
CA ASN A 143 -10.07 9.10 12.57
C ASN A 143 -8.72 9.76 12.84
N VAL A 144 -8.28 10.67 11.96
CA VAL A 144 -7.01 11.38 12.07
C VAL A 144 -7.20 12.87 11.80
N SER A 145 -6.55 13.74 12.58
CA SER A 145 -6.49 15.18 12.28
C SER A 145 -5.29 15.53 11.43
N ARG A 146 -5.37 16.65 10.68
CA ARG A 146 -4.21 17.13 9.90
C ARG A 146 -3.04 17.49 10.81
N GLU A 147 -3.34 18.09 11.96
CA GLU A 147 -2.37 18.47 12.98
C GLU A 147 -1.63 17.25 13.53
N PHE A 148 -2.31 16.10 13.64
CA PHE A 148 -1.66 14.83 14.00
C PHE A 148 -0.65 14.40 12.93
N ILE A 149 -1.04 14.36 11.66
CA ILE A 149 -0.16 13.95 10.55
C ILE A 149 1.07 14.87 10.44
N GLN A 150 0.86 16.18 10.49
CA GLN A 150 1.96 17.14 10.49
C GLN A 150 2.92 16.91 11.66
N SER A 151 2.39 16.74 12.87
CA SER A 151 3.22 16.53 14.06
C SER A 151 3.92 15.17 14.08
N LEU A 152 3.33 14.15 13.44
CA LEU A 152 3.94 12.85 13.22
C LEU A 152 5.11 12.97 12.24
N HIS A 153 4.91 13.65 11.11
CA HIS A 153 5.95 13.98 10.14
C HIS A 153 7.13 14.69 10.82
N ASP A 154 6.88 15.79 11.52
CA ASP A 154 7.93 16.58 12.17
C ASP A 154 8.72 15.75 13.19
N TYR A 155 8.03 14.84 13.89
CA TYR A 155 8.67 13.93 14.84
C TYR A 155 9.57 12.91 14.16
N VAL A 156 9.08 12.24 13.12
CA VAL A 156 9.82 11.21 12.37
C VAL A 156 11.04 11.84 11.68
N HIS A 157 10.86 12.97 11.01
CA HIS A 157 11.95 13.73 10.37
C HIS A 157 12.94 14.30 11.39
N GLY A 158 12.48 14.69 12.59
CA GLY A 158 13.35 15.09 13.70
C GLY A 158 14.32 13.99 14.15
N HIS A 159 14.03 12.73 13.83
CA HIS A 159 14.92 11.57 14.03
C HIS A 159 15.71 11.18 12.77
N GLY A 160 15.68 12.00 11.71
CA GLY A 160 16.37 11.75 10.44
C GLY A 160 15.78 10.59 9.64
N GLN A 161 14.51 10.25 9.88
CA GLN A 161 13.81 9.15 9.21
C GLN A 161 12.78 9.71 8.21
N GLU A 162 12.51 8.93 7.16
CA GLU A 162 11.46 9.20 6.18
C GLU A 162 10.08 8.72 6.68
N LEU A 163 8.99 9.30 6.18
CA LEU A 163 7.61 8.88 6.42
C LEU A 163 6.89 8.68 5.08
N ILE A 164 6.39 7.46 4.83
CA ILE A 164 5.67 7.12 3.59
C ILE A 164 4.22 6.72 3.86
N TRP A 165 3.39 6.78 2.82
CA TRP A 165 1.98 6.42 2.88
C TRP A 165 1.50 5.72 1.60
N ILE A 166 0.57 4.77 1.74
CA ILE A 166 0.03 3.97 0.65
C ILE A 166 -1.50 4.00 0.70
N PRO A 167 -2.15 5.12 0.34
CA PRO A 167 -3.61 5.24 0.41
C PRO A 167 -4.33 4.50 -0.71
N THR A 168 -5.54 4.04 -0.44
CA THR A 168 -6.44 3.51 -1.47
C THR A 168 -7.53 4.50 -1.86
N ILE A 169 -7.66 4.79 -3.16
CA ILE A 169 -8.84 5.52 -3.67
C ILE A 169 -10.05 4.59 -3.86
N GLY A 170 -9.86 3.28 -3.74
CA GLY A 170 -10.91 2.27 -3.83
C GLY A 170 -11.66 2.29 -5.16
N ASN A 171 -12.91 1.84 -5.14
CA ASN A 171 -13.79 1.86 -6.30
C ASN A 171 -14.50 3.22 -6.53
N ARG A 172 -14.07 4.31 -5.88
CA ARG A 172 -14.72 5.64 -6.00
C ARG A 172 -14.64 6.16 -7.44
N ALA A 173 -15.74 6.68 -7.98
CA ALA A 173 -15.72 7.40 -9.26
C ALA A 173 -14.89 8.69 -9.19
N MET A 174 -14.35 9.14 -10.33
CA MET A 174 -13.50 10.35 -10.41
C MET A 174 -14.10 11.59 -9.77
N LYS A 175 -15.44 11.76 -9.79
CA LYS A 175 -16.13 12.90 -9.14
C LYS A 175 -15.82 13.01 -7.64
N TRP A 176 -15.56 11.89 -6.97
CA TRP A 176 -15.16 11.86 -5.56
C TRP A 176 -13.65 12.02 -5.40
N ILE A 177 -12.86 11.40 -6.30
CA ILE A 177 -11.39 11.46 -6.28
C ILE A 177 -10.89 12.90 -6.44
N THR A 178 -11.52 13.69 -7.30
CA THR A 178 -11.16 15.10 -7.51
C THR A 178 -11.76 16.04 -6.46
N ASN A 179 -12.54 15.53 -5.51
CA ASN A 179 -13.14 16.35 -4.46
C ASN A 179 -12.28 16.28 -3.18
N PRO A 180 -11.66 17.39 -2.74
CA PRO A 180 -10.78 17.41 -1.57
C PRO A 180 -11.51 17.12 -0.26
N ASP A 181 -12.84 17.24 -0.19
CA ASP A 181 -13.60 16.85 1.00
C ASP A 181 -13.68 15.32 1.17
N TYR A 182 -13.47 14.56 0.07
CA TYR A 182 -13.55 13.10 0.05
C TYR A 182 -12.21 12.41 -0.16
N VAL A 183 -11.27 13.06 -0.84
CA VAL A 183 -9.92 12.52 -1.06
C VAL A 183 -8.91 13.58 -0.68
N THR A 184 -8.39 13.45 0.54
CA THR A 184 -7.40 14.36 1.13
C THR A 184 -5.95 14.02 0.73
N ILE A 185 -5.77 13.04 -0.16
CA ILE A 185 -4.42 12.56 -0.53
C ILE A 185 -3.51 13.69 -1.01
N PRO A 186 -3.89 14.53 -2.00
CA PRO A 186 -2.99 15.58 -2.49
C PRO A 186 -2.64 16.62 -1.43
N THR A 187 -3.57 16.93 -0.52
CA THR A 187 -3.34 17.95 0.51
C THR A 187 -2.47 17.44 1.65
N LEU A 188 -2.48 16.13 1.92
CA LEU A 188 -1.64 15.50 2.94
C LEU A 188 -0.26 15.10 2.41
N ALA A 189 -0.08 15.02 1.09
CA ALA A 189 1.16 14.55 0.47
C ALA A 189 2.40 15.36 0.89
N GLU A 190 2.25 16.63 1.27
CA GLU A 190 3.35 17.46 1.78
C GLU A 190 4.00 16.93 3.08
N TYR A 191 3.31 16.06 3.82
CA TYR A 191 3.80 15.47 5.08
C TYR A 191 4.39 14.06 4.90
N PHE A 192 4.60 13.61 3.66
CA PHE A 192 5.15 12.30 3.36
C PHE A 192 6.25 12.43 2.31
N ASP A 193 7.35 11.70 2.50
CA ASP A 193 8.44 11.64 1.53
C ASP A 193 7.99 10.93 0.24
N HIS A 194 7.11 9.94 0.38
CA HIS A 194 6.47 9.24 -0.73
C HIS A 194 5.01 8.89 -0.43
N VAL A 195 4.13 9.09 -1.42
CA VAL A 195 2.73 8.67 -1.39
C VAL A 195 2.43 7.77 -2.59
N PHE A 196 2.19 6.48 -2.34
CA PHE A 196 1.89 5.48 -3.37
C PHE A 196 0.39 5.17 -3.40
N VAL A 197 -0.35 5.82 -4.31
CA VAL A 197 -1.80 5.66 -4.37
C VAL A 197 -2.16 4.32 -5.01
N GLN A 198 -2.99 3.53 -4.33
CA GLN A 198 -3.58 2.30 -4.83
C GLN A 198 -4.83 2.63 -5.68
N PRO A 199 -4.83 2.41 -7.01
CA PRO A 199 -5.99 2.70 -7.84
C PRO A 199 -7.14 1.71 -7.61
N HIS A 200 -6.88 0.56 -6.95
CA HIS A 200 -7.84 -0.52 -6.70
C HIS A 200 -8.45 -1.13 -7.97
N TYR A 201 -7.81 -0.92 -9.12
CA TYR A 201 -8.29 -1.43 -10.41
C TYR A 201 -8.30 -2.95 -10.44
N TYR A 202 -7.25 -3.57 -9.91
CA TYR A 202 -7.08 -5.02 -9.93
C TYR A 202 -8.21 -5.78 -9.22
N GLN A 203 -8.80 -5.21 -8.16
CA GLN A 203 -9.76 -5.91 -7.30
C GLN A 203 -11.21 -5.86 -7.80
N THR A 204 -11.60 -4.86 -8.59
CA THR A 204 -13.00 -4.69 -9.02
C THR A 204 -13.13 -4.27 -10.47
N THR A 205 -14.20 -4.71 -11.14
CA THR A 205 -14.60 -4.19 -12.46
C THR A 205 -15.68 -3.10 -12.39
N LYS A 206 -16.02 -2.61 -11.19
CA LYS A 206 -17.13 -1.67 -10.97
C LYS A 206 -16.73 -0.52 -10.07
N LEU A 207 -17.21 0.68 -10.42
CA LEU A 207 -17.14 1.87 -9.57
C LEU A 207 -18.28 1.91 -8.54
N ASP A 208 -18.18 2.78 -7.55
CA ASP A 208 -19.15 2.97 -6.48
C ASP A 208 -20.52 3.48 -6.96
N ASP A 209 -20.56 4.12 -8.13
CA ASP A 209 -21.78 4.50 -8.85
C ASP A 209 -22.30 3.43 -9.82
N GLY A 210 -21.68 2.24 -9.83
CA GLY A 210 -22.08 1.07 -10.61
C GLY A 210 -21.61 1.03 -12.07
N SER A 211 -20.95 2.10 -12.53
CA SER A 211 -20.32 2.13 -13.85
C SER A 211 -19.13 1.16 -13.93
N ASP A 212 -18.70 0.83 -15.14
CA ASP A 212 -17.59 -0.10 -15.36
C ASP A 212 -16.24 0.57 -15.07
N TYR A 213 -15.40 -0.13 -14.31
CA TYR A 213 -14.02 0.29 -14.08
C TYR A 213 -13.14 -0.18 -15.25
N THR A 214 -13.12 0.63 -16.31
CA THR A 214 -12.43 0.38 -17.58
C THR A 214 -10.95 0.80 -17.55
N LEU A 215 -10.17 0.41 -18.56
CA LEU A 215 -8.80 0.91 -18.74
C LEU A 215 -8.74 2.45 -18.85
N GLN A 216 -9.71 3.07 -19.53
CA GLN A 216 -9.78 4.53 -19.64
C GLN A 216 -9.95 5.20 -18.27
N GLU A 217 -10.79 4.62 -17.42
CA GLU A 217 -10.98 5.10 -16.05
C GLU A 217 -9.70 4.94 -15.21
N LEU A 218 -8.93 3.86 -15.43
CA LEU A 218 -7.60 3.72 -14.83
C LEU A 218 -6.63 4.80 -15.35
N ALA A 219 -6.63 5.09 -16.65
CA ALA A 219 -5.81 6.16 -17.24
C ALA A 219 -6.15 7.54 -16.65
N LEU A 220 -7.44 7.84 -16.41
CA LEU A 220 -7.85 9.08 -15.75
C LEU A 220 -7.28 9.20 -14.32
N ARG A 221 -7.22 8.09 -13.58
CA ARG A 221 -6.63 8.06 -12.23
C ARG A 221 -5.12 8.21 -12.28
N VAL A 222 -4.44 7.54 -13.21
CA VAL A 222 -3.01 7.69 -13.45
C VAL A 222 -2.66 9.15 -13.76
N LYS A 223 -3.41 9.79 -14.65
CA LYS A 223 -3.26 11.21 -14.98
C LYS A 223 -3.46 12.10 -13.76
N TRP A 224 -4.50 11.85 -12.95
CA TRP A 224 -4.72 12.57 -11.70
C TRP A 224 -3.57 12.41 -10.71
N MET A 225 -3.01 11.21 -10.53
CA MET A 225 -1.85 10.98 -9.65
C MET A 225 -0.63 11.77 -10.13
N SER A 226 -0.29 11.65 -11.41
CA SER A 226 0.82 12.37 -12.04
C SER A 226 0.71 13.88 -11.85
N TYR A 227 -0.47 14.46 -12.12
CA TYR A 227 -0.73 15.89 -11.97
C TYR A 227 -0.63 16.41 -10.54
N ASN A 228 -0.81 15.55 -9.54
CA ASN A 228 -0.69 15.91 -8.13
C ASN A 228 0.69 15.53 -7.55
N GLY A 229 1.65 15.13 -8.37
CA GLY A 229 2.98 14.71 -7.91
C GLY A 229 2.97 13.45 -7.04
N LEU A 230 1.94 12.61 -7.19
CA LEU A 230 1.77 11.37 -6.42
C LEU A 230 2.42 10.20 -7.17
N SER A 231 2.86 9.19 -6.42
CA SER A 231 3.32 7.92 -6.98
C SER A 231 2.18 6.90 -7.04
N ILE A 232 2.41 5.81 -7.76
CA ILE A 232 1.44 4.72 -7.93
C ILE A 232 1.87 3.48 -7.14
N GLU A 233 0.87 2.78 -6.60
CA GLU A 233 0.97 1.38 -6.19
C GLU A 233 0.32 0.50 -7.26
N MET A 234 1.04 -0.51 -7.76
CA MET A 234 0.55 -1.45 -8.78
C MET A 234 0.33 -2.85 -8.22
N GLU A 235 -0.92 -3.31 -8.29
CA GLU A 235 -1.37 -4.52 -7.61
C GLU A 235 -1.42 -5.77 -8.51
N ALA A 236 -0.97 -6.91 -7.98
CA ALA A 236 -1.28 -8.25 -8.47
C ALA A 236 -1.21 -9.27 -7.32
N ASP A 237 -2.18 -10.17 -7.14
CA ASP A 237 -2.21 -11.05 -5.96
C ASP A 237 -2.06 -12.55 -6.27
N ASN A 238 -2.17 -13.40 -5.25
CA ASN A 238 -2.00 -14.85 -5.41
C ASN A 238 -3.06 -15.51 -6.32
N THR A 239 -4.08 -14.79 -6.77
CA THR A 239 -5.02 -15.28 -7.79
C THR A 239 -4.29 -15.74 -9.04
N ILE A 240 -3.19 -15.07 -9.41
CA ILE A 240 -2.42 -15.44 -10.60
C ILE A 240 -1.56 -16.69 -10.42
N VAL A 241 -1.42 -17.21 -9.20
CA VAL A 241 -0.78 -18.50 -8.91
C VAL A 241 -1.79 -19.57 -8.47
N GLY A 242 -3.08 -19.33 -8.71
CA GLY A 242 -4.14 -20.32 -8.48
C GLY A 242 -4.76 -20.29 -7.08
N GLU A 243 -4.44 -19.29 -6.26
CA GLU A 243 -4.96 -19.19 -4.89
C GLU A 243 -6.11 -18.18 -4.76
N ASN A 244 -7.03 -18.41 -3.84
CA ASN A 244 -8.08 -17.43 -3.55
C ASN A 244 -7.48 -16.16 -2.93
N SER A 245 -7.61 -15.04 -3.64
CA SER A 245 -7.21 -13.72 -3.18
C SER A 245 -8.27 -12.66 -3.54
N ASN A 246 -7.96 -11.52 -4.16
CA ASN A 246 -8.86 -10.37 -4.37
C ASN A 246 -9.09 -9.95 -5.83
N CYS A 247 -8.43 -10.54 -6.84
CA CYS A 247 -8.62 -10.17 -8.25
C CYS A 247 -10.10 -10.10 -8.67
N ALA A 248 -10.47 -9.11 -9.48
CA ALA A 248 -11.85 -8.92 -9.92
C ALA A 248 -12.46 -10.15 -10.61
N TYR A 249 -11.66 -10.93 -11.35
CA TYR A 249 -12.14 -12.04 -12.18
C TYR A 249 -12.31 -13.38 -11.45
N CYS A 250 -11.96 -13.47 -10.16
CA CYS A 250 -12.24 -14.65 -9.34
C CYS A 250 -13.53 -14.52 -8.52
N LYS A 251 -14.35 -13.50 -8.81
CA LYS A 251 -15.61 -13.19 -8.11
C LYS A 251 -16.82 -13.52 -9.00
N ASN A 252 -17.80 -14.28 -8.49
CA ASN A 252 -19.08 -14.50 -9.18
C ASN A 252 -19.88 -13.22 -9.35
N THR A 253 -19.83 -12.38 -8.32
CA THR A 253 -20.45 -11.06 -8.30
C THR A 253 -19.42 -10.07 -7.81
N GLN A 254 -19.35 -8.91 -8.45
CA GLN A 254 -18.40 -7.87 -8.08
C GLN A 254 -18.75 -7.22 -6.74
N GLY A 255 -20.01 -7.31 -6.31
CA GLY A 255 -20.51 -6.60 -5.14
C GLY A 255 -22.03 -6.59 -5.06
N THR A 256 -22.57 -5.76 -4.18
CA THR A 256 -24.01 -5.59 -3.94
C THR A 256 -24.37 -4.12 -3.80
N TRP A 257 -25.58 -3.75 -4.21
CA TRP A 257 -26.10 -2.41 -3.99
C TRP A 257 -26.65 -2.26 -2.58
N ARG A 258 -26.26 -1.20 -1.87
CA ARG A 258 -26.87 -0.77 -0.60
C ARG A 258 -26.97 0.75 -0.57
N GLU A 259 -28.14 1.25 -0.18
CA GLU A 259 -28.38 2.69 0.02
C GLU A 259 -27.98 3.59 -1.17
N GLY A 260 -28.13 3.09 -2.40
CA GLY A 260 -27.77 3.83 -3.61
C GLY A 260 -26.29 3.78 -4.00
N HIS A 261 -25.48 2.98 -3.30
CA HIS A 261 -24.05 2.79 -3.58
C HIS A 261 -23.71 1.32 -3.87
N PHE A 262 -22.75 1.12 -4.76
CA PHE A 262 -22.20 -0.20 -5.05
C PHE A 262 -21.11 -0.56 -4.03
N ILE A 263 -21.36 -1.58 -3.22
CA ILE A 263 -20.41 -2.12 -2.24
C ILE A 263 -19.72 -3.32 -2.87
N GLU A 264 -18.42 -3.19 -3.10
CA GLU A 264 -17.57 -4.25 -3.60
C GLU A 264 -17.55 -5.49 -2.68
N LYS A 265 -17.49 -6.67 -3.30
CA LYS A 265 -17.20 -7.92 -2.62
C LYS A 265 -15.69 -8.08 -2.43
N VAL A 266 -15.26 -8.25 -1.18
CA VAL A 266 -13.87 -8.58 -0.84
C VAL A 266 -13.63 -10.08 -1.02
N GLY A 267 -12.48 -10.45 -1.60
CA GLY A 267 -12.07 -11.84 -1.76
C GLY A 267 -12.70 -12.59 -2.93
N CYS A 268 -12.00 -13.61 -3.41
CA CYS A 268 -12.47 -14.59 -4.39
C CYS A 268 -13.53 -15.49 -3.75
N ASP A 269 -14.52 -15.91 -4.55
CA ASP A 269 -15.47 -16.96 -4.19
C ASP A 269 -15.41 -18.18 -5.11
N LYS A 270 -14.42 -18.19 -6.00
CA LYS A 270 -14.06 -19.28 -6.89
C LYS A 270 -12.56 -19.51 -6.83
N ILE A 271 -12.19 -20.78 -6.79
CA ILE A 271 -10.81 -21.20 -7.01
C ILE A 271 -10.40 -20.76 -8.41
N PRO A 272 -9.34 -19.94 -8.56
CA PRO A 272 -8.88 -19.50 -9.86
C PRO A 272 -8.48 -20.68 -10.73
N ASN A 273 -8.90 -20.64 -11.99
CA ASN A 273 -8.39 -21.54 -13.02
C ASN A 273 -7.43 -20.77 -13.93
N GLN A 274 -6.82 -21.45 -14.90
CA GLN A 274 -5.88 -20.83 -15.83
C GLN A 274 -6.46 -19.64 -16.62
N GLU A 275 -7.77 -19.65 -16.92
CA GLU A 275 -8.43 -18.52 -17.58
C GLU A 275 -8.53 -17.31 -16.62
N THR A 276 -8.92 -17.54 -15.36
CA THR A 276 -8.93 -16.51 -14.31
C THR A 276 -7.55 -15.94 -14.10
N GLU A 277 -6.53 -16.79 -13.94
CA GLU A 277 -5.12 -16.37 -13.82
C GLU A 277 -4.73 -15.43 -14.96
N GLN A 278 -5.02 -15.82 -16.21
CA GLN A 278 -4.64 -15.02 -17.37
C GLN A 278 -5.37 -13.67 -17.42
N LYS A 279 -6.65 -13.62 -17.02
CA LYS A 279 -7.41 -12.36 -16.92
C LYS A 279 -6.85 -11.45 -15.83
N CYS A 280 -6.45 -12.01 -14.69
CA CYS A 280 -5.84 -11.25 -13.60
C CYS A 280 -4.44 -10.73 -13.99
N ILE A 281 -3.63 -11.53 -14.70
CA ILE A 281 -2.35 -11.06 -15.27
C ILE A 281 -2.59 -9.91 -16.25
N ASN A 282 -3.60 -10.00 -17.13
CA ASN A 282 -3.94 -8.90 -18.05
C ASN A 282 -4.29 -7.62 -17.26
N ARG A 283 -5.09 -7.77 -16.21
CA ARG A 283 -5.52 -6.66 -15.35
C ARG A 283 -4.36 -6.01 -14.60
N ALA A 284 -3.35 -6.78 -14.21
CA ALA A 284 -2.11 -6.24 -13.65
C ALA A 284 -1.30 -5.47 -14.72
N CYS A 285 -1.21 -6.01 -15.94
CA CYS A 285 -0.52 -5.31 -17.04
C CYS A 285 -1.25 -4.03 -17.51
N ASP A 286 -2.55 -3.88 -17.24
CA ASP A 286 -3.32 -2.67 -17.57
C ASP A 286 -2.78 -1.43 -16.84
N TYR A 287 -2.12 -1.55 -15.68
CA TYR A 287 -1.42 -0.43 -15.05
C TYR A 287 -0.35 0.16 -15.97
N ILE A 288 0.45 -0.70 -16.62
CA ILE A 288 1.49 -0.26 -17.56
C ILE A 288 0.86 0.34 -18.82
N SER A 289 -0.20 -0.27 -19.34
CA SER A 289 -0.95 0.26 -20.48
C SER A 289 -1.49 1.66 -20.21
N ALA A 290 -2.10 1.89 -19.04
CA ALA A 290 -2.64 3.18 -18.64
C ALA A 290 -1.55 4.25 -18.47
N ILE A 291 -0.39 3.89 -17.92
CA ILE A 291 0.77 4.79 -17.84
C ILE A 291 1.25 5.22 -19.23
N VAL A 292 1.38 4.27 -20.16
CA VAL A 292 1.81 4.56 -21.54
C VAL A 292 0.78 5.44 -22.25
N GLU A 293 -0.51 5.18 -22.08
CA GLU A 293 -1.60 5.99 -22.65
C GLU A 293 -1.51 7.45 -22.18
N VAL A 294 -1.40 7.67 -20.86
CA VAL A 294 -1.27 9.01 -20.29
C VAL A 294 0.02 9.68 -20.75
N TYR A 295 1.14 8.98 -20.82
CA TYR A 295 2.38 9.56 -21.31
C TYR A 295 2.22 10.09 -22.75
N ILE A 296 1.66 9.28 -23.65
CA ILE A 296 1.47 9.66 -25.05
C ILE A 296 0.54 10.87 -25.16
N GLU A 297 -0.54 10.91 -24.36
CA GLU A 297 -1.47 12.04 -24.31
C GLU A 297 -0.78 13.34 -23.86
N GLU A 298 0.02 13.29 -22.79
CA GLU A 298 0.69 14.48 -22.24
C GLU A 298 1.82 14.99 -23.13
N PHE A 299 2.69 14.10 -23.60
CA PHE A 299 3.94 14.48 -24.25
C PHE A 299 3.89 14.45 -25.77
N HIS A 300 2.77 14.04 -26.38
CA HIS A 300 2.57 13.95 -27.84
C HIS A 300 3.71 13.22 -28.57
N SER A 301 4.34 12.26 -27.89
CA SER A 301 5.59 11.64 -28.30
C SER A 301 5.38 10.15 -28.55
N SER A 302 5.60 9.72 -29.79
CA SER A 302 5.60 8.32 -30.22
C SER A 302 6.52 8.16 -31.43
N PRO A 303 7.32 7.06 -31.52
CA PRO A 303 7.37 5.93 -30.60
C PRO A 303 8.23 6.22 -29.35
N ILE A 304 7.83 5.64 -28.21
CA ILE A 304 8.57 5.69 -26.94
C ILE A 304 8.71 4.27 -26.35
N SER A 305 9.76 4.02 -25.59
CA SER A 305 9.88 2.78 -24.81
C SER A 305 8.93 2.79 -23.60
N VAL A 306 8.35 1.64 -23.26
CA VAL A 306 7.48 1.51 -22.07
C VAL A 306 8.22 1.90 -20.80
N GLN A 307 9.49 1.52 -20.69
CA GLN A 307 10.36 1.86 -19.56
C GLN A 307 10.48 3.38 -19.36
N GLU A 308 10.63 4.14 -20.45
CA GLU A 308 10.73 5.60 -20.41
C GLU A 308 9.41 6.23 -19.96
N ALA A 309 8.26 5.75 -20.44
CA ALA A 309 6.96 6.21 -20.00
C ALA A 309 6.75 5.99 -18.49
N VAL A 310 7.02 4.77 -18.01
CA VAL A 310 6.92 4.39 -16.59
C VAL A 310 7.86 5.21 -15.73
N SER A 311 9.13 5.33 -16.13
CA SER A 311 10.15 6.03 -15.35
C SER A 311 9.95 7.54 -15.33
N THR A 312 9.29 8.11 -16.34
CA THR A 312 8.97 9.55 -16.39
C THR A 312 7.77 9.89 -15.53
N LEU A 313 6.67 9.13 -15.63
CA LEU A 313 5.47 9.43 -14.86
C LEU A 313 5.57 8.99 -13.40
N PHE A 314 6.14 7.81 -13.15
CA PHE A 314 6.25 7.21 -11.82
C PHE A 314 7.67 6.66 -11.57
N PRO A 315 8.66 7.57 -11.42
CA PRO A 315 10.04 7.20 -11.12
C PRO A 315 10.14 6.33 -9.85
N ASP A 316 9.37 6.69 -8.83
CA ASP A 316 9.19 5.91 -7.61
C ASP A 316 7.80 5.27 -7.63
N ARG A 317 7.72 3.99 -7.27
CA ARG A 317 6.46 3.22 -7.31
C ARG A 317 6.50 2.04 -6.38
N ALA A 318 5.34 1.68 -5.85
CA ALA A 318 5.16 0.52 -4.99
C ALA A 318 4.44 -0.61 -5.72
N TYR A 319 4.63 -1.82 -5.20
CA TYR A 319 4.06 -3.03 -5.76
C TYR A 319 3.39 -3.83 -4.65
N TYR A 320 2.07 -3.80 -4.61
CA TYR A 320 1.31 -4.78 -3.88
C TYR A 320 1.35 -6.08 -4.66
N PHE A 321 1.98 -7.07 -4.06
CA PHE A 321 1.73 -8.44 -4.43
C PHE A 321 1.27 -9.26 -3.25
N GLY A 322 0.58 -10.35 -3.58
CA GLY A 322 0.20 -11.34 -2.59
C GLY A 322 1.44 -11.96 -1.91
N THR A 323 1.23 -13.03 -1.16
CA THR A 323 2.32 -13.58 -0.35
C THR A 323 3.32 -14.46 -1.11
N ASP A 324 3.05 -14.86 -2.36
CA ASP A 324 3.99 -15.65 -3.18
C ASP A 324 4.65 -14.77 -4.26
N LEU A 325 5.98 -14.63 -4.23
CA LEU A 325 6.74 -13.83 -5.21
C LEU A 325 6.71 -14.39 -6.64
N LYS A 326 6.26 -15.63 -6.86
CA LYS A 326 5.96 -16.12 -8.22
C LYS A 326 4.91 -15.29 -8.94
N VAL A 327 4.08 -14.56 -8.19
CA VAL A 327 3.15 -13.56 -8.72
C VAL A 327 3.93 -12.55 -9.57
N VAL A 328 4.98 -11.96 -9.01
CA VAL A 328 5.83 -10.97 -9.71
C VAL A 328 6.40 -11.56 -11.01
N ASP A 329 6.91 -12.79 -10.95
CA ASP A 329 7.51 -13.47 -12.11
C ASP A 329 6.49 -13.69 -13.23
N LYS A 330 5.27 -14.12 -12.89
CA LYS A 330 4.20 -14.36 -13.87
C LYS A 330 3.72 -13.08 -14.54
N VAL A 331 3.59 -11.98 -13.79
CA VAL A 331 3.20 -10.69 -14.38
C VAL A 331 4.31 -10.20 -15.31
N ARG A 332 5.57 -10.21 -14.85
CA ARG A 332 6.73 -9.75 -15.62
C ARG A 332 7.04 -10.56 -16.86
N ALA A 333 6.72 -11.85 -16.86
CA ALA A 333 6.82 -12.67 -18.06
C ALA A 333 5.91 -12.16 -19.20
N LYS A 334 4.82 -11.43 -18.86
CA LYS A 334 3.92 -10.81 -19.84
C LYS A 334 4.18 -9.31 -20.03
N CYS A 335 4.41 -8.57 -18.96
CA CYS A 335 4.67 -7.13 -18.97
C CYS A 335 5.91 -6.83 -18.12
N SER A 336 7.09 -6.78 -18.75
CA SER A 336 8.39 -6.67 -18.08
C SER A 336 8.58 -5.41 -17.24
N GLU A 337 7.86 -4.33 -17.57
CA GLU A 337 7.97 -3.03 -16.89
C GLU A 337 7.04 -2.87 -15.68
N TRP A 338 6.11 -3.81 -15.48
CA TRP A 338 5.49 -4.02 -14.17
C TRP A 338 6.59 -4.60 -13.29
#